data_AF-A0A5N8YQ80-F1
#
_entry.id   AF-A0A5N8YQ80-F1
#
_cell.length_a   1.000
_cell.length_b   1.000
_cell.length_c   1.000
_cell.angle_alpha   90.00
_cell.angle_beta   90.00
_cell.angle_gamma   90.00
#
_symmetry.space_group_name_H-M   'P 1'
#
loop_
_entity.id
_entity.type
_entity.pdbx_description
1 polymer ?
#
loop_
_entity_poly.entity_id
_entity_poly.type
_entity_poly.pdbx_seq_one_letter_code
_entity_poly.pdbx_strand_id
1 'polypeptide(L)' 'MDNQRLVQTAQALVAKGKGILAADESSGTIKRRFDTINVESTEEN' A
#
# COMPACT_ATOMS: atom_id res chain seq x y z
N MET A 1 -16.30 -13.79 -13.71
CA MET A 1 -15.86 -13.09 -12.49
C MET A 1 -16.54 -13.79 -11.31
N ASP A 2 -15.77 -14.23 -10.32
CA ASP A 2 -16.34 -14.93 -9.17
C ASP A 2 -16.80 -13.89 -8.12
N ASN A 3 -18.10 -13.61 -8.12
CA ASN A 3 -18.70 -12.64 -7.20
C ASN A 3 -18.52 -13.02 -5.74
N GLN A 4 -18.51 -14.32 -5.43
CA GLN A 4 -18.35 -14.80 -4.06
C GLN A 4 -16.94 -14.48 -3.56
N ARG A 5 -15.92 -14.64 -4.41
CA ARG A 5 -14.54 -14.27 -4.09
C ARG A 5 -14.39 -12.77 -3.83
N LEU A 6 -15.03 -11.92 -4.63
CA LEU A 6 -15.01 -10.46 -4.42
C LEU A 6 -15.60 -10.06 -3.06
N VAL A 7 -16.76 -10.64 -2.71
CA VAL A 7 -17.42 -10.37 -1.42
C VAL A 7 -16.55 -10.80 -0.25
N GLN A 8 -15.95 -11.98 -0.30
CA GLN A 8 -15.07 -12.48 0.76
C GLN A 8 -13.83 -11.59 0.93
N THR A 9 -13.19 -11.17 -0.18
CA THR A 9 -12.05 -10.25 -0.12
C THR A 9 -12.44 -8.91 0.47
N ALA A 10 -13.55 -8.32 0.03
CA ALA A 10 -14.04 -7.04 0.55
C ALA A 10 -14.31 -7.10 2.06
N GLN A 11 -14.96 -8.15 2.55
CA GLN A 11 -15.22 -8.36 3.98
C GLN A 11 -13.92 -8.50 4.78
N ALA A 12 -12.91 -9.19 4.23
CA ALA A 12 -11.62 -9.34 4.89
C ALA A 12 -10.85 -8.02 5.01
N LEU A 13 -10.93 -7.14 4.00
CA LEU A 13 -10.30 -5.81 3.99
C LEU A 13 -10.87 -4.88 5.07
N VAL A 14 -12.14 -5.03 5.44
CA VAL A 14 -12.85 -4.16 6.40
C VAL A 14 -13.12 -4.81 7.75
N ALA A 15 -12.45 -5.93 8.05
CA ALA A 15 -12.64 -6.65 9.31
C ALA A 15 -12.35 -5.76 10.53
N LYS A 16 -13.18 -5.87 11.57
CA LYS A 16 -13.03 -5.08 12.81
C LYS A 16 -11.63 -5.26 13.41
N GLY A 17 -10.97 -4.14 13.72
CA GLY A 17 -9.60 -4.14 14.26
C GLY A 17 -8.51 -4.34 13.21
N LYS A 18 -8.86 -4.36 11.92
CA LYS A 18 -7.92 -4.29 10.79
C LYS A 18 -8.12 -3.01 9.99
N GLY A 19 -7.12 -2.66 9.19
CA GLY A 19 -7.15 -1.54 8.27
C GLY A 19 -6.31 -1.83 7.02
N ILE A 20 -6.30 -0.88 6.09
CA ILE A 20 -5.52 -0.95 4.85
C ILE A 20 -4.28 -0.06 5.00
N LEU A 21 -3.10 -0.61 4.70
CA LEU A 21 -1.88 0.17 4.53
C LEU A 21 -1.79 0.64 3.07
N ALA A 22 -1.87 1.95 2.87
CA ALA A 22 -1.61 2.57 1.56
C ALA A 22 -0.09 2.72 1.38
N ALA A 23 0.51 1.75 0.70
CA ALA A 23 1.93 1.74 0.32
C ALA A 23 2.10 1.88 -1.21
N ASP A 24 1.20 2.63 -1.84
CA ASP A 24 1.06 2.84 -3.28
C ASP A 24 1.70 4.17 -3.75
N GLU A 25 2.73 4.63 -3.04
CA GLU A 25 3.44 5.86 -3.40
C GLU A 25 4.12 5.71 -4.78
N SER A 26 3.86 6.65 -5.70
CA SER A 26 4.59 6.71 -6.97
C SER A 26 6.09 6.94 -6.74
N SER A 27 6.92 6.62 -7.74
CA SER A 27 8.38 6.85 -7.67
C SER A 27 8.73 8.30 -7.31
N GLY A 28 7.96 9.29 -7.79
CA GLY A 28 8.17 10.69 -7.43
C GLY A 28 7.74 11.03 -5.99
N THR A 29 6.72 10.33 -5.47
CA THR A 29 6.22 10.52 -4.10
C THR A 29 7.16 9.90 -3.09
N ILE A 30 7.56 8.62 -3.28
CA ILE A 30 8.45 7.91 -2.36
C ILE A 30 9.83 8.56 -2.29
N LYS A 31 10.35 9.07 -3.41
CA LYS A 31 11.61 9.83 -3.43
C LYS A 31 11.56 11.02 -2.47
N ARG A 32 10.46 11.80 -2.45
CA ARG A 32 10.32 12.92 -1.52
C ARG A 32 10.31 12.47 -0.06
N ARG A 33 9.83 11.26 0.24
CA ARG A 33 9.90 10.69 1.59
C ARG A 33 11.35 10.33 1.94
N PHE A 34 12.08 9.71 1.04
CA PHE A 34 13.47 9.30 1.26
C PHE A 34 14.44 10.47 1.37
N ASP A 35 14.24 11.51 0.58
CA ASP A 35 15.02 12.75 0.65
C ASP A 35 14.94 13.36 2.07
N THR A 36 13.81 13.23 2.78
CA THR A 36 13.66 13.78 4.15
C THR A 36 14.46 13.03 5.21
N ILE A 37 14.87 11.80 4.91
CA ILE A 37 15.66 10.94 5.80
C ILE A 37 17.07 10.68 5.25
N ASN A 38 17.49 11.42 4.20
CA ASN A 38 18.79 11.27 3.51
C ASN A 38 19.07 9.85 2.99
N VAL A 39 18.05 9.17 2.46
CA VAL A 39 18.18 7.86 1.80
C VAL A 39 18.05 8.03 0.28
N GLU A 40 18.82 7.28 -0.49
CA GLU A 40 18.72 7.28 -1.94
C GLU A 40 17.55 6.40 -2.41
N SER A 41 16.70 6.93 -3.30
CA SER A 41 15.59 6.19 -3.91
C SER A 41 16.09 5.35 -5.09
N THR A 42 16.43 4.11 -4.80
CA THR A 42 16.80 3.06 -5.76
C THR A 42 15.70 1.99 -5.81
N GLU A 43 15.84 0.95 -6.62
CA GLU A 43 14.87 -0.17 -6.62
C GLU A 43 14.99 -1.04 -5.35
N GLU A 44 16.18 -1.08 -4.74
CA GLU A 44 16.46 -1.87 -3.54
C GLU A 44 15.99 -1.19 -2.24
N ASN A 45 15.82 0.14 -2.27
CA ASN A 45 15.40 0.96 -1.13
C ASN A 45 13.95 1.41 -1.31
#